data_AF-A0A7Z0AA80-F1
#
_entry.id   AF-A0A7Z0AA80-F1
#
_cell.length_a   1.000
_cell.length_b   1.000
_cell.length_c   1.000
_cell.angle_alpha   90.00
_cell.angle_beta   90.00
_cell.angle_gamma   90.00
#
_symmetry.space_group_name_H-M   'P 1'
#
loop_
_entity.id
_entity.type
_entity.pdbx_description
1 polymer ?
#
loop_
_entity_poly.entity_id
_entity_poly.type
_entity_poly.pdbx_seq_one_letter_code
_entity_poly.pdbx_strand_id
1 'polypeptide(L)'
;MSVSAEAVLTRSVIATNAGNLLFGQSVHRMLSVPGTEIVPNNYNTGREGIDEKLIRRINSEFDHFVIPLANAFRPSFQANLQRLTRVISGLDIPVTVVGVGSQHELSDATRQNDPIADDVKAFMKAVLDRSASVGVRGELTAEYLAGLGFDERHVDVIGCPSIFLRGRNPAVSVKPTSLDSDSRIAMSVSPYVKQMAAVVERHTNRYPNLIYIPQNDTDLLTMLWGENPATIPDKRRPIHIDHPLYTADRMRFPLDPRTWIDFLQDFEFSFGTRIHGTISSILAGTPAMLLAHDSRTQELADYHAIPYKRIYDVSATTDAADLLAECDYSRFNARLPETFDRFTAFLEKNDLAHIYQPGNESTEFDDKLAAADLPPMVHPVLAPGAPGRREVMSRLRWLRQGKAIDAKRTKFAFKYDLPHTPKSPPPSAIEKKISSLEKELKEARSQLAAQAKILDRQATALKRLDVSLFVRGRRWANRMGRKVTNRAARSR
;
A
#
# COMPACT_ATOMS: atom_id res chain seq x y z
N MET A 1 0.18 13.77 7.37
CA MET A 1 0.56 15.15 7.75
C MET A 1 0.94 15.90 6.50
N SER A 2 0.38 17.09 6.31
CA SER A 2 0.74 18.01 5.22
C SER A 2 1.95 18.84 5.65
N VAL A 3 3.08 18.74 4.94
CA VAL A 3 4.35 19.38 5.33
C VAL A 3 5.03 20.04 4.13
N SER A 4 5.76 21.13 4.39
CA SER A 4 6.49 21.87 3.35
C SER A 4 7.62 21.04 2.72
N ALA A 5 8.03 21.39 1.50
CA ALA A 5 9.11 20.74 0.78
C ALA A 5 10.45 20.75 1.56
N GLU A 6 10.76 21.86 2.24
CA GLU A 6 11.95 21.96 3.09
C GLU A 6 11.88 21.04 4.31
N ALA A 7 10.70 20.91 4.91
CA ALA A 7 10.49 19.96 5.99
C ALA A 7 10.61 18.52 5.49
N VAL A 8 10.16 18.21 4.27
CA VAL A 8 10.34 16.89 3.65
C VAL A 8 11.82 16.49 3.59
N LEU A 9 12.68 17.39 3.12
CA LEU A 9 14.13 17.14 3.05
C LEU A 9 14.77 17.10 4.44
N THR A 10 14.57 18.14 5.25
CA THR A 10 15.29 18.32 6.52
C THR A 10 14.83 17.38 7.63
N ARG A 11 13.61 16.84 7.53
CA ARG A 11 13.03 15.89 8.49
C ARG A 11 12.87 14.50 7.92
N SER A 12 13.26 14.24 6.67
CA SER A 12 13.18 12.94 6.00
C SER A 12 11.81 12.24 6.13
N VAL A 13 10.72 12.99 6.03
CA VAL A 13 9.34 12.48 6.26
C VAL A 13 8.78 11.62 5.12
N ILE A 14 9.57 11.45 4.05
CA ILE A 14 9.28 10.51 2.96
C ILE A 14 10.29 9.34 2.94
N ALA A 15 11.21 9.26 3.90
CA ALA A 15 12.29 8.26 3.93
C ALA A 15 12.96 8.09 2.55
N THR A 16 13.46 9.21 2.01
CA THR A 16 14.14 9.37 0.71
C THR A 16 13.31 9.14 -0.55
N ASN A 17 12.04 8.73 -0.46
CA ASN A 17 11.20 8.46 -1.64
C ASN A 17 9.71 8.78 -1.42
N ALA A 18 9.13 9.63 -2.27
CA ALA A 18 7.74 10.06 -2.16
C ALA A 18 6.72 8.92 -2.30
N GLY A 19 7.09 7.84 -3.01
CA GLY A 19 6.27 6.63 -3.10
C GLY A 19 6.01 5.95 -1.75
N ASN A 20 6.82 6.23 -0.72
CA ASN A 20 6.59 5.73 0.64
C ASN A 20 5.32 6.27 1.28
N LEU A 21 4.88 7.45 0.84
CA LEU A 21 3.64 8.06 1.32
C LEU A 21 2.41 7.26 0.86
N LEU A 22 2.44 6.66 -0.34
CA LEU A 22 1.30 5.93 -0.91
C LEU A 22 0.94 4.70 -0.08
N PHE A 23 1.92 3.84 0.22
CA PHE A 23 1.63 2.64 1.01
C PHE A 23 1.34 2.97 2.48
N GLY A 24 2.00 3.98 3.04
CA GLY A 24 1.72 4.44 4.41
C GLY A 24 0.31 5.01 4.56
N GLN A 25 -0.13 5.83 3.59
CA GLN A 25 -1.48 6.38 3.56
C GLN A 25 -2.54 5.30 3.33
N SER A 26 -2.26 4.32 2.45
CA SER A 26 -3.18 3.20 2.22
C SER A 26 -3.41 2.40 3.50
N VAL A 27 -2.34 2.01 4.20
CA VAL A 27 -2.46 1.29 5.49
C VAL A 27 -3.19 2.13 6.54
N HIS A 28 -2.85 3.43 6.66
CA HIS A 28 -3.54 4.32 7.60
C HIS A 28 -5.05 4.35 7.31
N ARG A 29 -5.43 4.61 6.05
CA ARG A 29 -6.83 4.65 5.63
C ARG A 29 -7.55 3.34 5.97
N MET A 30 -6.93 2.20 5.66
CA MET A 30 -7.52 0.88 5.87
C MET A 30 -7.80 0.57 7.34
N LEU A 31 -6.90 0.99 8.23
CA LEU A 31 -7.01 0.72 9.67
C LEU A 31 -7.85 1.78 10.41
N SER A 32 -8.35 2.81 9.72
CA SER A 32 -9.12 3.92 10.30
C SER A 32 -10.57 3.51 10.61
N VAL A 33 -10.75 2.49 11.44
CA VAL A 33 -12.04 1.98 11.90
C VAL A 33 -12.59 2.79 13.08
N PRO A 34 -13.90 2.75 13.37
CA PRO A 34 -14.47 3.47 14.50
C PRO A 34 -13.80 3.12 15.84
N GLY A 35 -13.47 4.14 16.63
CA GLY A 35 -12.83 3.97 17.94
C GLY A 35 -11.32 3.72 17.91
N THR A 36 -10.69 3.69 16.73
CA THR A 36 -9.23 3.52 16.58
C THR A 36 -8.55 4.85 16.30
N GLU A 37 -7.55 5.19 17.10
CA GLU A 37 -6.65 6.33 16.85
C GLU A 37 -5.34 5.85 16.22
N ILE A 38 -5.02 6.34 15.02
CA ILE A 38 -3.76 6.04 14.34
C ILE A 38 -2.82 7.22 14.43
N VAL A 39 -1.65 6.98 15.01
CA VAL A 39 -0.62 8.01 15.20
C VAL A 39 0.59 7.72 14.32
N PRO A 40 0.90 8.56 13.31
CA PRO A 40 2.07 8.36 12.46
C PRO A 40 3.37 8.50 13.26
N ASN A 41 4.17 7.43 13.28
CA ASN A 41 5.47 7.40 13.96
C ASN A 41 6.57 8.26 13.27
N ASN A 42 6.28 8.87 12.12
CA ASN A 42 7.20 9.76 11.39
C ASN A 42 8.59 9.17 11.09
N TYR A 43 8.67 7.86 10.90
CA TYR A 43 9.93 7.11 10.73
C TYR A 43 10.91 7.22 11.93
N ASN A 44 10.46 7.65 13.11
CA ASN A 44 11.33 7.86 14.27
C ASN A 44 12.07 6.57 14.68
N THR A 45 11.40 5.42 14.61
CA THR A 45 11.97 4.11 15.01
C THR A 45 12.99 3.53 14.02
N GLY A 46 13.24 4.19 12.89
CA GLY A 46 14.32 3.84 11.96
C GLY A 46 15.53 4.78 12.03
N ARG A 47 15.44 5.87 12.80
CA ARG A 47 16.47 6.95 12.86
C ARG A 47 17.53 6.66 13.92
N GLU A 48 18.65 7.38 13.83
CA GLU A 48 19.64 7.41 14.90
C GLU A 48 19.10 8.10 16.16
N GLY A 49 19.67 7.79 17.32
CA GLY A 49 19.27 8.40 18.59
C GLY A 49 18.01 7.80 19.23
N ILE A 50 17.55 6.64 18.77
CA ILE A 50 16.48 5.89 19.45
C ILE A 50 16.96 5.45 20.82
N ASP A 51 16.20 5.82 21.84
CA ASP A 51 16.43 5.44 23.23
C ASP A 51 15.31 4.54 23.77
N GLU A 52 15.52 3.99 24.97
CA GLU A 52 14.52 3.18 25.64
C GLU A 52 13.27 3.96 26.04
N LYS A 53 13.36 5.29 26.12
CA LYS A 53 12.21 6.13 26.47
C LYS A 53 11.14 6.05 25.39
N LEU A 54 11.55 6.06 24.11
CA LEU A 54 10.61 5.84 23.01
C LEU A 54 9.95 4.46 23.08
N ILE A 55 10.72 3.40 23.37
CA ILE A 55 10.18 2.02 23.48
C ILE A 55 9.17 1.92 24.62
N ARG A 56 9.53 2.41 25.82
CA ARG A 56 8.61 2.46 26.97
C ARG A 56 7.34 3.24 26.66
N ARG A 57 7.49 4.37 25.97
CA ARG A 57 6.38 5.21 25.53
C ARG A 57 5.45 4.44 24.58
N ILE A 58 6.01 3.71 23.61
CA ILE A 58 5.21 2.91 22.68
C ILE A 58 4.40 1.86 23.44
N ASN A 59 5.04 1.10 24.34
CA ASN A 59 4.35 0.07 25.14
C ASN A 59 3.26 0.65 26.04
N SER A 60 3.48 1.84 26.63
CA SER A 60 2.50 2.46 27.53
C SER A 60 1.33 3.13 26.79
N GLU A 61 1.57 3.69 25.61
CA GLU A 61 0.61 4.58 24.92
C GLU A 61 -0.14 3.90 23.75
N PHE A 62 0.36 2.80 23.19
CA PHE A 62 -0.23 2.15 22.01
C PHE A 62 -0.53 0.67 22.23
N ASP A 63 -1.53 0.14 21.56
CA ASP A 63 -1.93 -1.28 21.67
C ASP A 63 -1.40 -2.15 20.52
N HIS A 64 -0.96 -1.54 19.42
CA HIS A 64 -0.42 -2.24 18.25
C HIS A 64 0.61 -1.38 17.54
N PHE A 65 1.69 -1.98 17.05
CA PHE A 65 2.70 -1.29 16.23
C PHE A 65 2.72 -1.83 14.79
N VAL A 66 2.21 -1.03 13.85
CA VAL A 66 2.11 -1.42 12.43
C VAL A 66 3.22 -0.78 11.60
N ILE A 67 3.90 -1.58 10.79
CA ILE A 67 5.08 -1.17 10.03
C ILE A 67 4.88 -1.47 8.53
N PRO A 68 4.34 -0.51 7.76
CA PRO A 68 4.37 -0.57 6.31
C PRO A 68 5.82 -0.44 5.82
N LEU A 69 6.31 -1.44 5.10
CA LEU A 69 7.67 -1.44 4.54
C LEU A 69 7.64 -1.44 3.01
N ALA A 70 8.82 -1.26 2.45
CA ALA A 70 9.08 -1.46 1.04
C ALA A 70 10.21 -2.49 0.89
N ASN A 71 11.25 -2.15 0.16
CA ASN A 71 12.43 -2.95 -0.09
C ASN A 71 13.43 -2.93 1.08
N ALA A 72 13.00 -3.29 2.28
CA ALA A 72 13.81 -3.17 3.49
C ALA A 72 14.99 -4.18 3.52
N PHE A 73 14.88 -5.32 2.86
CA PHE A 73 15.98 -6.29 2.78
C PHE A 73 16.93 -5.91 1.64
N ARG A 74 17.81 -4.94 1.94
CA ARG A 74 18.87 -4.47 1.05
C ARG A 74 20.06 -3.93 1.87
N PRO A 75 21.30 -4.01 1.36
CA PRO A 75 22.49 -3.53 2.09
C PRO A 75 22.38 -2.07 2.55
N SER A 76 21.87 -1.17 1.70
CA SER A 76 21.74 0.26 2.02
C SER A 76 20.71 0.59 3.11
N PHE A 77 19.96 -0.40 3.61
CA PHE A 77 18.99 -0.23 4.69
C PHE A 77 19.35 -1.03 5.95
N GLN A 78 20.46 -1.77 5.96
CA GLN A 78 20.85 -2.67 7.05
C GLN A 78 20.85 -1.99 8.42
N ALA A 79 21.47 -0.80 8.53
CA ALA A 79 21.52 -0.07 9.79
C ALA A 79 20.12 0.36 10.29
N ASN A 80 19.21 0.72 9.38
CA ASN A 80 17.82 1.02 9.71
C ASN A 80 17.07 -0.25 10.15
N LEU A 81 17.33 -1.37 9.49
CA LEU A 81 16.76 -2.67 9.83
C LEU A 81 17.17 -3.09 11.25
N GLN A 82 18.46 -3.01 11.59
CA GLN A 82 18.99 -3.30 12.93
C GLN A 82 18.33 -2.44 14.02
N ARG A 83 18.18 -1.14 13.77
CA ARG A 83 17.50 -0.24 14.70
C ARG A 83 16.03 -0.59 14.88
N LEU A 84 15.35 -0.93 13.79
CA LEU A 84 13.96 -1.35 13.83
C LEU A 84 13.81 -2.68 14.58
N THR A 85 14.70 -3.66 14.36
CA THR A 85 14.77 -4.91 15.12
C THR A 85 14.90 -4.62 16.61
N ARG A 86 15.83 -3.75 17.02
CA ARG A 86 16.01 -3.36 18.43
C ARG A 86 14.73 -2.80 19.04
N VAL A 87 14.01 -1.94 18.33
CA VAL A 87 12.73 -1.40 18.79
C VAL A 87 11.73 -2.54 18.96
N ILE A 88 11.51 -3.34 17.91
CA ILE A 88 10.52 -4.43 17.91
C ILE A 88 10.80 -5.42 19.05
N SER A 89 12.05 -5.81 19.26
CA SER A 89 12.44 -6.73 20.35
C SER A 89 12.13 -6.17 21.74
N GLY A 90 12.05 -4.85 21.91
CA GLY A 90 11.69 -4.20 23.17
C GLY A 90 10.21 -3.90 23.34
N LEU A 91 9.36 -4.19 22.34
CA LEU A 91 7.93 -3.95 22.44
C LEU A 91 7.22 -5.10 23.18
N ASP A 92 6.19 -4.77 23.94
CA ASP A 92 5.33 -5.73 24.66
C ASP A 92 3.96 -5.92 23.96
N ILE A 93 3.75 -5.17 22.88
CA ILE A 93 2.51 -5.13 22.10
C ILE A 93 2.66 -5.87 20.78
N PRO A 94 1.56 -6.31 20.15
CA PRO A 94 1.57 -6.86 18.80
C PRO A 94 2.27 -5.95 17.79
N VAL A 95 3.01 -6.57 16.86
CA VAL A 95 3.74 -5.90 15.80
C VAL A 95 3.37 -6.52 14.48
N THR A 96 2.95 -5.73 13.49
CA THR A 96 2.61 -6.26 12.16
C THR A 96 3.39 -5.54 11.07
N VAL A 97 4.17 -6.31 10.30
CA VAL A 97 4.90 -5.80 9.14
C VAL A 97 4.05 -6.00 7.89
N VAL A 98 3.75 -4.89 7.21
CA VAL A 98 2.87 -4.87 6.03
C VAL A 98 3.68 -4.60 4.77
N GLY A 99 3.93 -5.65 3.99
CA GLY A 99 4.47 -5.57 2.63
C GLY A 99 5.96 -5.24 2.59
N VAL A 100 6.81 -6.09 3.18
CA VAL A 100 8.28 -6.01 3.05
C VAL A 100 8.77 -6.76 1.80
N GLY A 101 9.85 -6.29 1.18
CA GLY A 101 10.45 -6.86 -0.02
C GLY A 101 11.97 -6.94 0.05
N SER A 102 12.55 -7.90 -0.66
CA SER A 102 13.99 -7.99 -0.90
C SER A 102 14.42 -7.30 -2.18
N GLN A 103 15.65 -6.78 -2.22
CA GLN A 103 16.21 -6.12 -3.40
C GLN A 103 17.46 -6.84 -3.89
N HIS A 104 17.39 -7.36 -5.11
CA HIS A 104 18.53 -7.99 -5.79
C HIS A 104 18.57 -7.52 -7.26
N GLU A 105 19.71 -7.74 -7.94
CA GLU A 105 19.79 -7.54 -9.39
C GLU A 105 18.95 -8.59 -10.12
N LEU A 106 18.46 -8.27 -11.32
CA LEU A 106 17.65 -9.20 -12.14
C LEU A 106 18.43 -10.48 -12.54
N SER A 107 19.76 -10.42 -12.55
CA SER A 107 20.66 -11.52 -12.90
C SER A 107 21.08 -12.39 -11.72
N ASP A 108 20.90 -11.94 -10.47
CA ASP A 108 21.44 -12.60 -9.26
C ASP A 108 20.46 -13.61 -8.66
N ALA A 109 20.10 -14.62 -9.47
CA ALA A 109 19.04 -15.57 -9.18
C ALA A 109 19.31 -16.59 -8.05
N THR A 110 20.45 -16.53 -7.34
CA THR A 110 20.89 -17.67 -6.51
C THR A 110 20.93 -17.47 -5.00
N ARG A 111 20.54 -16.32 -4.43
CA ARG A 111 20.13 -16.16 -3.00
C ARG A 111 21.13 -16.61 -1.89
N GLN A 112 22.33 -17.12 -2.21
CA GLN A 112 23.14 -17.88 -1.25
C GLN A 112 24.16 -17.06 -0.46
N ASN A 113 24.52 -15.84 -0.89
CA ASN A 113 25.55 -15.00 -0.25
C ASN A 113 25.05 -13.58 0.03
N ASP A 114 23.89 -13.44 0.68
CA ASP A 114 23.40 -12.12 1.09
C ASP A 114 24.15 -11.63 2.35
N PRO A 115 24.93 -10.52 2.28
CA PRO A 115 25.69 -10.00 3.41
C PRO A 115 24.82 -9.53 4.59
N ILE A 116 23.52 -9.33 4.40
CA ILE A 116 22.61 -8.90 5.46
C ILE A 116 21.70 -10.02 5.99
N ALA A 117 21.93 -11.27 5.58
CA ALA A 117 21.05 -12.40 5.91
C ALA A 117 20.83 -12.59 7.42
N ASP A 118 21.84 -12.35 8.26
CA ASP A 118 21.73 -12.48 9.71
C ASP A 118 20.87 -11.38 10.32
N ASP A 119 20.95 -10.15 9.82
CA ASP A 119 20.08 -9.05 10.26
C ASP A 119 18.64 -9.27 9.81
N VAL A 120 18.42 -9.84 8.61
CA VAL A 120 17.09 -10.25 8.15
C VAL A 120 16.52 -11.33 9.05
N LYS A 121 17.30 -12.36 9.38
CA LYS A 121 16.89 -13.42 10.32
C LYS A 121 16.52 -12.85 11.69
N ALA A 122 17.32 -11.92 12.23
CA ALA A 122 17.05 -11.27 13.50
C ALA A 122 15.76 -10.44 13.45
N PHE A 123 15.57 -9.66 12.39
CA PHE A 123 14.35 -8.89 12.16
C PHE A 123 13.11 -9.78 12.09
N MET A 124 13.15 -10.82 11.27
CA MET A 124 12.03 -11.76 11.10
C MET A 124 11.64 -12.42 12.42
N LYS A 125 12.62 -12.91 13.21
CA LYS A 125 12.35 -13.47 14.54
C LYS A 125 11.68 -12.46 15.46
N ALA A 126 12.21 -11.24 15.55
CA ALA A 126 11.67 -10.21 16.41
C ALA A 126 10.20 -9.86 16.08
N VAL A 127 9.84 -9.86 14.79
CA VAL A 127 8.46 -9.64 14.33
C VAL A 127 7.58 -10.85 14.65
N LEU A 128 8.02 -12.07 14.33
CA LEU A 128 7.25 -13.30 14.51
C LEU A 128 6.99 -13.64 15.99
N ASP A 129 7.80 -13.15 16.91
CA ASP A 129 7.52 -13.23 18.35
C ASP A 129 6.25 -12.45 18.76
N ARG A 130 5.74 -11.57 17.88
CA ARG A 130 4.63 -10.61 18.14
C ARG A 130 3.60 -10.53 17.02
N SER A 131 3.70 -11.40 16.01
CA SER A 131 2.89 -11.37 14.79
C SER A 131 2.57 -12.81 14.40
N ALA A 132 1.36 -13.06 13.91
CA ALA A 132 1.01 -14.38 13.37
C ALA A 132 1.80 -14.69 12.09
N SER A 133 2.16 -13.66 11.32
CA SER A 133 2.98 -13.76 10.11
C SER A 133 3.55 -12.40 9.69
N VAL A 134 4.43 -12.43 8.68
CA VAL A 134 4.99 -11.25 8.03
C VAL A 134 4.42 -11.11 6.63
N GLY A 135 3.86 -9.94 6.30
CA GLY A 135 3.36 -9.64 4.97
C GLY A 135 4.49 -9.25 4.02
N VAL A 136 4.64 -9.95 2.90
CA VAL A 136 5.66 -9.66 1.87
C VAL A 136 5.07 -9.19 0.54
N ARG A 137 5.90 -8.51 -0.25
CA ARG A 137 5.49 -7.87 -1.52
C ARG A 137 5.32 -8.82 -2.71
N GLY A 138 5.87 -10.02 -2.65
CA GLY A 138 5.72 -11.01 -3.71
C GLY A 138 6.48 -12.30 -3.42
N GLU A 139 6.40 -13.21 -4.38
CA GLU A 139 6.92 -14.57 -4.29
C GLU A 139 8.45 -14.60 -4.24
N LEU A 140 9.15 -13.67 -4.90
CA LEU A 140 10.63 -13.65 -4.87
C LEU A 140 11.18 -13.38 -3.46
N THR A 141 10.53 -12.48 -2.72
CA THR A 141 10.82 -12.18 -1.33
C THR A 141 10.48 -13.36 -0.42
N ALA A 142 9.33 -14.01 -0.65
CA ALA A 142 8.94 -15.20 0.11
C ALA A 142 9.96 -16.34 -0.06
N GLU A 143 10.38 -16.60 -1.29
CA GLU A 143 11.38 -17.62 -1.59
C GLU A 143 12.77 -17.27 -1.01
N TYR A 144 13.15 -15.99 -0.99
CA TYR A 144 14.35 -15.52 -0.31
C TYR A 144 14.28 -15.83 1.21
N LEU A 145 13.16 -15.52 1.85
CA LEU A 145 12.95 -15.81 3.27
C LEU A 145 12.89 -17.32 3.57
N ALA A 146 12.32 -18.13 2.67
CA ALA A 146 12.34 -19.58 2.78
C ALA A 146 13.78 -20.12 2.78
N GLY A 147 14.66 -19.55 1.94
CA GLY A 147 16.10 -19.85 1.94
C GLY A 147 16.81 -19.50 3.26
N LEU A 148 16.25 -18.58 4.07
CA LEU A 148 16.73 -18.23 5.40
C LEU A 148 16.06 -19.02 6.54
N GLY A 149 15.15 -19.95 6.22
CA GLY A 149 14.44 -20.79 7.17
C GLY A 149 13.03 -20.32 7.56
N PHE A 150 12.47 -19.33 6.88
CA PHE A 150 11.09 -18.85 7.11
C PHE A 150 10.17 -19.28 5.97
N ASP A 151 9.47 -20.40 6.17
CA ASP A 151 8.51 -20.96 5.21
C ASP A 151 7.14 -20.25 5.20
N GLU A 152 6.19 -20.80 4.43
CA GLU A 152 4.81 -20.31 4.25
C GLU A 152 4.00 -20.14 5.54
N ARG A 153 4.43 -20.75 6.66
CA ARG A 153 3.76 -20.55 7.96
C ARG A 153 4.08 -19.18 8.55
N HIS A 154 5.24 -18.63 8.19
CA HIS A 154 5.78 -17.38 8.73
C HIS A 154 5.46 -16.17 7.85
N VAL A 155 5.13 -16.39 6.56
CA VAL A 155 5.07 -15.34 5.55
C VAL A 155 3.76 -15.43 4.76
N ASP A 156 3.09 -14.30 4.58
CA ASP A 156 1.96 -14.15 3.66
C ASP A 156 2.34 -13.22 2.50
N VAL A 157 2.13 -13.67 1.27
CA VAL A 157 2.37 -12.84 0.07
C VAL A 157 1.16 -11.96 -0.19
N ILE A 158 1.30 -10.65 0.03
CA ILE A 158 0.20 -9.67 0.04
C ILE A 158 0.37 -8.51 -0.93
N GLY A 159 1.53 -8.38 -1.57
CA GLY A 159 1.80 -7.26 -2.48
C GLY A 159 2.10 -5.94 -1.76
N CYS A 160 2.13 -4.84 -2.53
CA CYS A 160 2.19 -3.50 -1.97
C CYS A 160 0.79 -2.97 -1.63
N PRO A 161 0.51 -2.52 -0.38
CA PRO A 161 -0.82 -2.06 0.00
C PRO A 161 -1.27 -0.79 -0.73
N SER A 162 -0.36 -0.05 -1.37
CA SER A 162 -0.72 1.18 -2.11
C SER A 162 -1.72 0.92 -3.24
N ILE A 163 -1.72 -0.26 -3.87
CA ILE A 163 -2.64 -0.54 -4.99
C ILE A 163 -4.11 -0.60 -4.54
N PHE A 164 -4.34 -0.94 -3.27
CA PHE A 164 -5.65 -1.13 -2.68
C PHE A 164 -6.25 0.14 -2.07
N LEU A 165 -5.63 1.32 -2.29
CA LEU A 165 -6.11 2.59 -1.73
C LEU A 165 -7.58 2.88 -2.09
N ARG A 166 -8.01 2.45 -3.28
CA ARG A 166 -9.39 2.59 -3.80
C ARG A 166 -10.28 1.36 -3.52
N GLY A 167 -9.84 0.43 -2.68
CA GLY A 167 -10.58 -0.78 -2.32
C GLY A 167 -10.46 -1.92 -3.34
N ARG A 168 -11.44 -2.83 -3.30
CA ARG A 168 -11.41 -4.14 -3.95
C ARG A 168 -11.51 -4.11 -5.49
N ASN A 169 -12.29 -3.18 -6.04
CA ASN A 169 -12.65 -3.18 -7.47
C ASN A 169 -12.51 -1.80 -8.18
N PRO A 170 -11.42 -1.02 -8.03
CA PRO A 170 -11.19 0.12 -8.89
C PRO A 170 -10.88 -0.37 -10.31
N ALA A 171 -11.91 -0.51 -11.15
CA ALA A 171 -11.73 -0.93 -12.54
C ALA A 171 -10.91 0.10 -13.30
N VAL A 172 -9.81 -0.33 -13.92
CA VAL A 172 -8.98 0.50 -14.79
C VAL A 172 -9.34 0.17 -16.23
N SER A 173 -9.67 1.18 -17.01
CA SER A 173 -9.92 1.04 -18.44
C SER A 173 -9.00 1.96 -19.21
N VAL A 174 -8.44 1.48 -20.31
CA VAL A 174 -7.64 2.29 -21.21
C VAL A 174 -8.60 3.16 -22.04
N LYS A 175 -8.51 4.48 -21.87
CA LYS A 175 -9.46 5.43 -22.49
C LYS A 175 -8.90 6.38 -23.57
N PRO A 176 -7.58 6.45 -23.86
CA PRO A 176 -7.10 6.95 -25.14
C PRO A 176 -6.66 5.80 -26.07
N THR A 177 -7.05 5.89 -27.35
CA THR A 177 -6.65 4.95 -28.41
C THR A 177 -5.38 5.36 -29.15
N SER A 178 -4.86 6.58 -28.93
CA SER A 178 -3.66 7.11 -29.59
C SER A 178 -3.06 8.30 -28.81
N LEU A 179 -1.75 8.50 -28.88
CA LEU A 179 -1.06 9.70 -28.37
C LEU A 179 -0.50 10.54 -29.53
N ASP A 180 -0.55 11.86 -29.39
CA ASP A 180 0.09 12.82 -30.31
C ASP A 180 1.01 13.79 -29.55
N SER A 181 1.56 14.80 -30.23
CA SER A 181 2.48 15.77 -29.61
C SER A 181 1.84 16.62 -28.52
N ASP A 182 0.54 16.88 -28.60
CA ASP A 182 -0.19 17.68 -27.62
C ASP A 182 -0.66 16.85 -26.42
N SER A 183 -0.52 15.52 -26.48
CA SER A 183 -0.92 14.63 -25.40
C SER A 183 -0.20 14.93 -24.07
N ARG A 184 -0.96 14.82 -22.97
CA ARG A 184 -0.47 14.97 -21.60
C ARG A 184 0.07 13.63 -21.09
N ILE A 185 1.40 13.51 -21.08
CA ILE A 185 2.11 12.30 -20.66
C ILE A 185 2.87 12.54 -19.36
N ALA A 186 2.70 11.66 -18.38
CA ALA A 186 3.50 11.63 -17.17
C ALA A 186 4.67 10.66 -17.34
N MET A 187 5.85 11.06 -16.90
CA MET A 187 7.03 10.20 -16.90
C MET A 187 7.59 10.08 -15.48
N SER A 188 7.84 8.87 -14.99
CA SER A 188 8.39 8.62 -13.66
C SER A 188 9.62 7.73 -13.73
N VAL A 189 10.80 8.33 -13.75
CA VAL A 189 12.09 7.67 -13.99
C VAL A 189 12.99 7.65 -12.75
N SER A 190 13.76 6.57 -12.63
CA SER A 190 14.90 6.39 -11.73
C SER A 190 16.15 6.91 -12.46
N PRO A 191 16.72 8.08 -12.10
CA PRO A 191 17.82 8.68 -12.87
C PRO A 191 19.12 7.88 -12.90
N TYR A 192 19.27 6.90 -11.99
CA TYR A 192 20.39 5.97 -11.99
C TYR A 192 20.27 4.87 -13.06
N VAL A 193 19.09 4.66 -13.67
CA VAL A 193 18.86 3.70 -14.76
C VAL A 193 19.33 4.33 -16.08
N LYS A 194 20.57 4.02 -16.47
CA LYS A 194 21.26 4.69 -17.59
C LYS A 194 20.53 4.55 -18.93
N GLN A 195 19.85 3.43 -19.15
CA GLN A 195 19.07 3.12 -20.34
C GLN A 195 17.96 4.15 -20.60
N MET A 196 17.46 4.81 -19.55
CA MET A 196 16.42 5.81 -19.68
C MET A 196 16.91 7.14 -20.26
N ALA A 197 18.22 7.41 -20.33
CA ALA A 197 18.73 8.71 -20.76
C ALA A 197 18.26 9.08 -22.19
N ALA A 198 18.38 8.15 -23.15
CA ALA A 198 17.94 8.38 -24.52
C ALA A 198 16.41 8.47 -24.64
N VAL A 199 15.69 7.67 -23.85
CA VAL A 199 14.22 7.71 -23.79
C VAL A 199 13.74 9.06 -23.26
N VAL A 200 14.34 9.57 -22.19
CA VAL A 200 14.02 10.88 -21.60
C VAL A 200 14.26 11.99 -22.62
N GLU A 201 15.43 12.02 -23.27
CA GLU A 201 15.78 13.03 -24.26
C GLU A 201 14.78 13.06 -25.42
N ARG A 202 14.51 11.88 -26.02
CA ARG A 202 13.52 11.74 -27.10
C ARG A 202 12.15 12.28 -26.69
N HIS A 203 11.63 11.85 -25.55
CA HIS A 203 10.28 12.22 -25.11
C HIS A 203 10.19 13.68 -24.67
N THR A 204 11.26 14.24 -24.11
CA THR A 204 11.35 15.68 -23.78
C THR A 204 11.17 16.54 -25.04
N ASN A 205 11.77 16.12 -26.16
CA ASN A 205 11.70 16.83 -27.43
C ASN A 205 10.38 16.59 -28.19
N ARG A 206 9.84 15.36 -28.16
CA ARG A 206 8.66 14.96 -28.94
C ARG A 206 7.33 15.41 -28.33
N TYR A 207 7.24 15.48 -27.00
CA TYR A 207 6.00 15.77 -26.28
C TYR A 207 6.15 17.04 -25.45
N PRO A 208 5.82 18.23 -25.98
CA PRO A 208 5.92 19.49 -25.23
C PRO A 208 5.15 19.50 -23.89
N ASN A 209 4.04 18.76 -23.81
CA ASN A 209 3.18 18.69 -22.62
C ASN A 209 3.56 17.57 -21.64
N LEU A 210 4.66 16.84 -21.89
CA LEU A 210 5.12 15.81 -20.96
C LEU A 210 5.65 16.43 -19.66
N ILE A 211 5.23 15.85 -18.54
CA ILE A 211 5.67 16.22 -17.18
C ILE A 211 6.45 15.06 -16.55
N TYR A 212 7.67 15.35 -16.09
CA TYR A 212 8.44 14.41 -15.28
C TYR A 212 8.04 14.52 -13.79
N ILE A 213 7.75 13.38 -13.18
CA ILE A 213 7.42 13.28 -11.75
C ILE A 213 8.61 12.62 -11.03
N PRO A 214 9.58 13.41 -10.54
CA PRO A 214 10.63 12.91 -9.67
C PRO A 214 10.07 12.42 -8.34
N GLN A 215 10.80 11.51 -7.70
CA GLN A 215 10.32 10.85 -6.47
C GLN A 215 11.37 10.76 -5.37
N ASN A 216 12.66 10.98 -5.67
CA ASN A 216 13.71 10.89 -4.65
C ASN A 216 14.02 12.26 -4.03
N ASP A 217 14.47 12.22 -2.77
CA ASP A 217 14.95 13.42 -2.07
C ASP A 217 16.10 14.13 -2.78
N THR A 218 16.98 13.42 -3.50
CA THR A 218 18.00 14.03 -4.36
C THR A 218 17.37 14.87 -5.48
N ASP A 219 16.30 14.39 -6.09
CA ASP A 219 15.58 15.15 -7.13
C ASP A 219 14.93 16.39 -6.53
N LEU A 220 14.32 16.25 -5.35
CA LEU A 220 13.75 17.37 -4.61
C LEU A 220 14.83 18.38 -4.19
N LEU A 221 16.00 17.91 -3.75
CA LEU A 221 17.14 18.76 -3.40
C LEU A 221 17.56 19.60 -4.61
N THR A 222 17.75 18.98 -5.78
CA THR A 222 18.05 19.71 -7.03
C THR A 222 16.91 20.67 -7.38
N MET A 223 15.64 20.27 -7.26
CA MET A 223 14.48 21.13 -7.54
C MET A 223 14.40 22.35 -6.61
N LEU A 224 14.80 22.22 -5.35
CA LEU A 224 14.72 23.29 -4.36
C LEU A 224 15.94 24.21 -4.33
N TRP A 225 17.13 23.66 -4.53
CA TRP A 225 18.41 24.36 -4.30
C TRP A 225 19.29 24.50 -5.53
N GLY A 226 18.90 23.87 -6.65
CA GLY A 226 19.65 23.98 -7.90
C GLY A 226 21.00 23.26 -7.87
N GLU A 227 21.19 22.28 -6.99
CA GLU A 227 22.44 21.52 -6.90
C GLU A 227 22.46 20.38 -7.92
N ASN A 228 23.37 20.48 -8.89
CA ASN A 228 23.63 19.40 -9.84
C ASN A 228 24.36 18.24 -9.14
N PRO A 229 24.04 16.98 -9.46
CA PRO A 229 24.77 15.82 -8.93
C PRO A 229 26.22 15.84 -9.44
N ALA A 230 27.18 15.80 -8.52
CA ALA A 230 28.61 15.89 -8.84
C ALA A 230 29.14 14.72 -9.71
N THR A 231 28.50 13.55 -9.64
CA THR A 231 29.05 12.29 -10.18
C THR A 231 28.36 11.77 -11.44
N ILE A 232 27.35 12.48 -11.96
CA ILE A 232 26.59 12.03 -13.13
C ILE A 232 26.77 13.06 -14.25
N PRO A 233 27.65 12.82 -15.24
CA PRO A 233 27.92 13.81 -16.29
C PRO A 233 26.88 13.82 -17.44
N ASP A 234 26.02 12.81 -17.53
CA ASP A 234 25.08 12.65 -18.64
C ASP A 234 23.90 13.61 -18.53
N LYS A 235 24.00 14.76 -19.20
CA LYS A 235 23.03 15.86 -19.19
C LYS A 235 21.64 15.50 -19.74
N ARG A 236 21.47 14.34 -20.38
CA ARG A 236 20.15 13.85 -20.85
C ARG A 236 19.28 13.32 -19.71
N ARG A 237 19.85 13.17 -18.52
CA ARG A 237 19.11 12.72 -17.34
C ARG A 237 18.45 13.93 -16.67
N PRO A 238 17.20 13.81 -16.19
CA PRO A 238 16.42 14.93 -15.68
C PRO A 238 16.76 15.26 -14.22
N ILE A 239 18.06 15.31 -13.91
CA ILE A 239 18.63 15.61 -12.57
C ILE A 239 19.60 16.79 -12.63
N HIS A 240 19.69 17.45 -13.79
CA HIS A 240 20.50 18.64 -13.99
C HIS A 240 19.60 19.86 -14.10
N ILE A 241 19.99 20.97 -13.47
CA ILE A 241 19.22 22.22 -13.48
C ILE A 241 19.07 22.81 -14.89
N ASP A 242 20.03 22.51 -15.78
CA ASP A 242 20.02 22.97 -17.17
C ASP A 242 19.19 22.05 -18.08
N HIS A 243 18.66 20.93 -17.56
CA HIS A 243 17.85 20.01 -18.34
C HIS A 243 16.56 20.70 -18.81
N PRO A 244 16.10 20.52 -20.08
CA PRO A 244 14.92 21.23 -20.59
C PRO A 244 13.65 21.02 -19.76
N LEU A 245 13.45 19.83 -19.20
CA LEU A 245 12.33 19.56 -18.28
C LEU A 245 12.34 20.46 -17.03
N TYR A 246 13.53 20.81 -16.55
CA TYR A 246 13.71 21.65 -15.37
C TYR A 246 13.45 23.12 -15.71
N THR A 247 14.11 23.63 -16.75
CA THR A 247 14.05 25.05 -17.15
C THR A 247 12.70 25.44 -17.74
N ALA A 248 11.95 24.51 -18.33
CA ALA A 248 10.63 24.74 -18.90
C ALA A 248 9.45 24.52 -17.93
N ASP A 249 9.71 24.35 -16.62
CA ASP A 249 8.68 24.03 -15.61
C ASP A 249 7.88 22.74 -15.93
N ARG A 250 8.57 21.71 -16.44
CA ARG A 250 7.97 20.41 -16.82
C ARG A 250 8.32 19.31 -15.82
N MET A 251 8.48 19.66 -14.56
CA MET A 251 8.70 18.74 -13.46
C MET A 251 7.78 19.03 -12.28
N ARG A 252 7.25 18.00 -11.63
CA ARG A 252 6.38 18.16 -10.44
C ARG A 252 6.77 17.14 -9.38
N PHE A 253 7.22 17.59 -8.21
CA PHE A 253 7.53 16.68 -7.09
C PHE A 253 6.32 16.53 -6.15
N PRO A 254 5.84 15.31 -5.86
CA PRO A 254 4.72 15.08 -4.97
C PRO A 254 5.13 15.17 -3.50
N LEU A 255 4.36 15.92 -2.71
CA LEU A 255 4.51 16.00 -1.24
C LEU A 255 3.41 15.24 -0.49
N ASP A 256 2.30 14.94 -1.17
CA ASP A 256 1.16 14.21 -0.62
C ASP A 256 0.54 13.31 -1.71
N PRO A 257 0.15 12.05 -1.40
CA PRO A 257 -0.38 11.16 -2.42
C PRO A 257 -1.70 11.63 -3.04
N ARG A 258 -2.56 12.35 -2.30
CA ARG A 258 -3.83 12.86 -2.84
C ARG A 258 -3.57 13.88 -3.94
N THR A 259 -2.72 14.87 -3.68
CA THR A 259 -2.36 15.89 -4.68
C THR A 259 -1.66 15.29 -5.90
N TRP A 260 -0.88 14.22 -5.69
CA TRP A 260 -0.22 13.50 -6.78
C TRP A 260 -1.23 12.74 -7.65
N ILE A 261 -2.13 11.98 -7.04
CA ILE A 261 -3.16 11.21 -7.75
C ILE A 261 -4.10 12.17 -8.49
N ASP A 262 -4.57 13.23 -7.84
CA ASP A 262 -5.46 14.23 -8.46
C ASP A 262 -4.77 14.91 -9.66
N PHE A 263 -3.49 15.26 -9.56
CA PHE A 263 -2.73 15.84 -10.66
C PHE A 263 -2.66 14.92 -11.88
N LEU A 264 -2.58 13.60 -11.66
CA LEU A 264 -2.47 12.62 -12.73
C LEU A 264 -3.80 12.36 -13.46
N GLN A 265 -4.96 12.69 -12.89
CA GLN A 265 -6.27 12.39 -13.49
C GLN A 265 -6.48 12.98 -14.89
N ASP A 266 -5.82 14.11 -15.19
CA ASP A 266 -5.93 14.78 -16.48
C ASP A 266 -4.89 14.30 -17.52
N PHE A 267 -4.13 13.25 -17.21
CA PHE A 267 -3.11 12.70 -18.10
C PHE A 267 -3.68 11.53 -18.90
N GLU A 268 -3.25 11.42 -20.15
CA GLU A 268 -3.67 10.35 -21.06
C GLU A 268 -2.84 9.08 -20.87
N PHE A 269 -1.57 9.22 -20.48
CA PHE A 269 -0.69 8.09 -20.29
C PHE A 269 0.43 8.40 -19.30
N SER A 270 0.94 7.35 -18.65
CA SER A 270 2.09 7.42 -17.74
C SER A 270 3.06 6.27 -17.98
N PHE A 271 4.36 6.52 -17.94
CA PHE A 271 5.33 5.43 -18.02
C PHE A 271 6.61 5.73 -17.26
N GLY A 272 7.38 4.67 -16.98
CA GLY A 272 8.73 4.80 -16.45
C GLY A 272 9.09 3.70 -15.47
N THR A 273 10.21 3.87 -14.78
CA THR A 273 10.86 2.82 -13.99
C THR A 273 10.48 2.83 -12.51
N ARG A 274 9.55 3.70 -12.09
CA ARG A 274 9.14 3.85 -10.70
C ARG A 274 7.79 3.19 -10.47
N ILE A 275 7.78 2.06 -9.75
CA ILE A 275 6.54 1.32 -9.43
C ILE A 275 5.47 2.19 -8.77
N HIS A 276 5.83 3.05 -7.82
CA HIS A 276 4.85 3.92 -7.16
C HIS A 276 4.36 5.06 -8.07
N GLY A 277 5.14 5.45 -9.10
CA GLY A 277 4.66 6.33 -10.17
C GLY A 277 3.59 5.65 -11.02
N THR A 278 3.84 4.39 -11.43
CA THR A 278 2.85 3.56 -12.11
C THR A 278 1.58 3.38 -11.26
N ILE A 279 1.72 3.02 -9.98
CA ILE A 279 0.58 2.84 -9.07
C ILE A 279 -0.21 4.14 -8.88
N SER A 280 0.45 5.29 -8.67
CA SER A 280 -0.25 6.58 -8.54
C SER A 280 -1.08 6.92 -9.78
N SER A 281 -0.59 6.57 -10.97
CA SER A 281 -1.27 6.79 -12.25
C SER A 281 -2.47 5.87 -12.39
N ILE A 282 -2.30 4.58 -12.05
CA ILE A 282 -3.40 3.61 -11.98
C ILE A 282 -4.50 4.08 -11.03
N LEU A 283 -4.14 4.56 -9.84
CA LEU A 283 -5.08 5.09 -8.84
C LEU A 283 -5.78 6.38 -9.28
N ALA A 284 -5.19 7.12 -10.21
CA ALA A 284 -5.79 8.29 -10.86
C ALA A 284 -6.74 7.91 -12.01
N GLY A 285 -6.74 6.65 -12.45
CA GLY A 285 -7.48 6.20 -13.64
C GLY A 285 -6.72 6.43 -14.95
N THR A 286 -5.43 6.80 -14.88
CA THR A 286 -4.56 7.01 -16.03
C THR A 286 -3.84 5.71 -16.40
N PRO A 287 -3.93 5.24 -17.66
CA PRO A 287 -3.18 4.08 -18.12
C PRO A 287 -1.67 4.28 -17.92
N ALA A 288 -0.99 3.22 -17.49
CA ALA A 288 0.41 3.29 -17.13
C ALA A 288 1.20 2.01 -17.43
N MET A 289 2.38 2.17 -18.03
CA MET A 289 3.33 1.08 -18.27
C MET A 289 4.54 1.19 -17.35
N LEU A 290 4.82 0.14 -16.56
CA LEU A 290 6.06 0.04 -15.82
C LEU A 290 7.21 -0.40 -16.73
N LEU A 291 8.36 0.26 -16.62
CA LEU A 291 9.62 -0.20 -17.21
C LEU A 291 10.47 -0.86 -16.11
N ALA A 292 10.33 -2.17 -15.94
CA ALA A 292 10.92 -2.91 -14.84
C ALA A 292 12.45 -3.03 -15.03
N HIS A 293 13.22 -2.43 -14.12
CA HIS A 293 14.69 -2.40 -14.17
C HIS A 293 15.37 -3.18 -13.03
N ASP A 294 14.61 -3.60 -12.01
CA ASP A 294 15.09 -4.39 -10.88
C ASP A 294 14.05 -5.43 -10.45
N SER A 295 14.49 -6.42 -9.67
CA SER A 295 13.62 -7.53 -9.24
C SER A 295 12.43 -7.07 -8.41
N ARG A 296 12.55 -5.97 -7.67
CA ARG A 296 11.49 -5.46 -6.79
C ARG A 296 10.31 -4.92 -7.58
N THR A 297 10.62 -4.14 -8.61
CA THR A 297 9.58 -3.54 -9.47
C THR A 297 8.92 -4.61 -10.32
N GLN A 298 9.69 -5.59 -10.80
CA GLN A 298 9.15 -6.74 -11.53
C GLN A 298 8.29 -7.63 -10.62
N GLU A 299 8.74 -7.98 -9.42
CA GLU A 299 7.99 -8.80 -8.46
C GLU A 299 6.58 -8.22 -8.20
N LEU A 300 6.49 -6.92 -7.93
CA LEU A 300 5.21 -6.26 -7.71
C LEU A 300 4.33 -6.25 -8.96
N ALA A 301 4.94 -6.10 -10.13
CA ALA A 301 4.21 -6.11 -11.39
C ALA A 301 3.68 -7.52 -11.71
N ASP A 302 4.48 -8.56 -11.50
CA ASP A 302 4.08 -9.96 -11.64
C ASP A 302 2.97 -10.30 -10.63
N TYR A 303 3.14 -9.94 -9.35
CA TYR A 303 2.16 -10.24 -8.29
C TYR A 303 0.82 -9.55 -8.50
N HIS A 304 0.79 -8.30 -8.96
CA HIS A 304 -0.46 -7.55 -9.20
C HIS A 304 -0.96 -7.63 -10.64
N ALA A 305 -0.21 -8.30 -11.52
CA ALA A 305 -0.40 -8.29 -12.97
C ALA A 305 -0.46 -6.87 -13.58
N ILE A 306 0.34 -5.94 -13.04
CA ILE A 306 0.49 -4.58 -13.59
C ILE A 306 1.21 -4.68 -14.94
N PRO A 307 0.76 -3.99 -16.00
CA PRO A 307 1.46 -3.96 -17.29
C PRO A 307 2.90 -3.47 -17.13
N TYR A 308 3.86 -4.26 -17.64
CA TYR A 308 5.25 -3.87 -17.64
C TYR A 308 6.02 -4.38 -18.85
N LYS A 309 7.11 -3.68 -19.16
CA LYS A 309 8.17 -4.08 -20.09
C LYS A 309 9.49 -4.11 -19.34
N ARG A 310 10.37 -5.09 -19.61
CA ARG A 310 11.69 -5.09 -18.97
C ARG A 310 12.56 -4.01 -19.59
N ILE A 311 13.42 -3.40 -18.78
CA ILE A 311 14.28 -2.30 -19.23
C ILE A 311 15.21 -2.68 -20.40
N TYR A 312 15.53 -3.97 -20.54
CA TYR A 312 16.37 -4.48 -21.64
C TYR A 312 15.62 -4.60 -22.97
N ASP A 313 14.29 -4.59 -22.94
CA ASP A 313 13.44 -4.58 -24.13
C ASP A 313 13.06 -3.15 -24.57
N VAL A 314 13.60 -2.14 -23.86
CA VAL A 314 13.43 -0.72 -24.15
C VAL A 314 14.66 -0.20 -24.87
N SER A 315 14.44 0.53 -25.96
CA SER A 315 15.50 1.14 -26.75
C SER A 315 15.32 2.67 -26.83
N ALA A 316 16.29 3.35 -27.41
CA ALA A 316 16.19 4.79 -27.67
C ALA A 316 15.04 5.17 -28.63
N THR A 317 14.49 4.20 -29.37
CA THR A 317 13.37 4.42 -30.30
C THR A 317 12.01 4.07 -29.70
N THR A 318 11.97 3.45 -28.52
CA THR A 318 10.71 3.18 -27.82
C THR A 318 9.95 4.48 -27.57
N ASP A 319 8.67 4.50 -27.92
CA ASP A 319 7.80 5.68 -27.85
C ASP A 319 6.62 5.44 -26.90
N ALA A 320 6.13 6.49 -26.26
CA ALA A 320 4.99 6.41 -25.35
C ALA A 320 3.73 5.85 -26.05
N ALA A 321 3.53 6.16 -27.33
CA ALA A 321 2.39 5.63 -28.10
C ALA A 321 2.44 4.10 -28.23
N ASP A 322 3.63 3.53 -28.49
CA ASP A 322 3.82 2.08 -28.57
C ASP A 322 3.58 1.41 -27.22
N LEU A 323 4.10 2.03 -26.14
CA LEU A 323 3.90 1.54 -24.78
C LEU A 323 2.42 1.55 -24.37
N LEU A 324 1.66 2.59 -24.73
CA LEU A 324 0.22 2.64 -24.49
C LEU A 324 -0.51 1.55 -25.27
N ALA A 325 -0.15 1.31 -26.53
CA ALA A 325 -0.75 0.27 -27.36
C ALA A 325 -0.50 -1.15 -26.81
N GLU A 326 0.60 -1.35 -26.09
CA GLU A 326 0.95 -2.61 -25.41
C GLU A 326 0.24 -2.79 -24.04
N CYS A 327 -0.42 -1.76 -23.49
CA CYS A 327 -1.05 -1.85 -22.17
C CYS A 327 -2.31 -2.76 -22.18
N ASP A 328 -2.28 -3.85 -21.42
CA ASP A 328 -3.45 -4.69 -21.14
C ASP A 328 -3.70 -4.83 -19.63
N TYR A 329 -4.81 -4.26 -19.16
CA TYR A 329 -5.25 -4.32 -17.77
C TYR A 329 -6.20 -5.48 -17.47
N SER A 330 -6.50 -6.36 -18.44
CA SER A 330 -7.45 -7.47 -18.25
C SER A 330 -7.01 -8.38 -17.11
N ARG A 331 -5.72 -8.76 -17.09
CA ARG A 331 -5.16 -9.59 -16.01
C ARG A 331 -5.09 -8.85 -14.67
N PHE A 332 -4.69 -7.58 -14.69
CA PHE A 332 -4.70 -6.71 -13.49
C PHE A 332 -6.09 -6.67 -12.86
N ASN A 333 -7.11 -6.30 -13.63
CA ASN A 333 -8.49 -6.16 -13.17
C ASN A 333 -9.07 -7.49 -12.68
N ALA A 334 -8.74 -8.62 -13.33
CA ALA A 334 -9.18 -9.94 -12.91
C ALA A 334 -8.54 -10.40 -11.59
N ARG A 335 -7.29 -10.01 -11.33
CA ARG A 335 -6.49 -10.43 -10.17
C ARG A 335 -6.63 -9.52 -8.96
N LEU A 336 -7.00 -8.25 -9.16
CA LEU A 336 -7.13 -7.27 -8.08
C LEU A 336 -8.08 -7.72 -6.95
N PRO A 337 -9.27 -8.30 -7.22
CA PRO A 337 -10.15 -8.80 -6.17
C PRO A 337 -9.50 -9.88 -5.31
N GLU A 338 -8.81 -10.84 -5.94
CA GLU A 338 -8.13 -11.94 -5.24
C GLU A 338 -7.01 -11.41 -4.34
N THR A 339 -6.14 -10.55 -4.89
CA THR A 339 -5.02 -9.98 -4.13
C THR A 339 -5.49 -9.06 -3.01
N PHE A 340 -6.60 -8.34 -3.21
CA PHE A 340 -7.26 -7.57 -2.16
C PHE A 340 -7.76 -8.47 -1.03
N ASP A 341 -8.47 -9.56 -1.36
CA ASP A 341 -9.01 -10.49 -0.38
C ASP A 341 -7.89 -11.18 0.44
N ARG A 342 -6.76 -11.51 -0.21
CA ARG A 342 -5.55 -12.02 0.46
C ARG A 342 -4.94 -10.99 1.42
N PHE A 343 -4.88 -9.74 0.99
CA PHE A 343 -4.37 -8.64 1.82
C PHE A 343 -5.25 -8.41 3.05
N THR A 344 -6.57 -8.37 2.90
CA THR A 344 -7.49 -8.22 4.05
C THR A 344 -7.40 -9.43 4.98
N ALA A 345 -7.36 -10.65 4.45
CA ALA A 345 -7.19 -11.86 5.26
C ALA A 345 -5.89 -11.85 6.09
N PHE A 346 -4.80 -11.31 5.53
CA PHE A 346 -3.55 -11.10 6.28
C PHE A 346 -3.72 -10.09 7.44
N LEU A 347 -4.47 -9.00 7.24
CA LEU A 347 -4.78 -8.07 8.32
C LEU A 347 -5.56 -8.78 9.44
N GLU A 348 -6.60 -9.55 9.09
CA GLU A 348 -7.40 -10.28 10.10
C GLU A 348 -6.58 -11.33 10.84
N LYS A 349 -5.71 -12.07 10.14
CA LYS A 349 -4.79 -13.05 10.72
C LYS A 349 -3.85 -12.43 11.77
N ASN A 350 -3.55 -11.14 11.64
CA ASN A 350 -2.68 -10.39 12.55
C ASN A 350 -3.46 -9.43 13.46
N ASP A 351 -4.75 -9.70 13.70
CA ASP A 351 -5.62 -8.95 14.60
C ASP A 351 -5.74 -7.45 14.27
N LEU A 352 -5.56 -7.08 13.00
CA LEU A 352 -5.75 -5.72 12.52
C LEU A 352 -7.17 -5.55 11.96
N ALA A 353 -8.00 -4.82 12.72
CA ALA A 353 -9.30 -4.37 12.25
C ALA A 353 -9.16 -3.41 11.06
N HIS A 354 -10.03 -3.53 10.07
CA HIS A 354 -10.00 -2.67 8.89
C HIS A 354 -11.39 -2.28 8.39
N ILE A 355 -11.47 -1.16 7.66
CA ILE A 355 -12.73 -0.55 7.20
C ILE A 355 -13.55 -1.42 6.25
N TYR A 356 -12.95 -2.48 5.69
CA TYR A 356 -13.64 -3.43 4.81
C TYR A 356 -14.26 -4.62 5.56
N GLN A 357 -14.10 -4.72 6.88
CA GLN A 357 -14.80 -5.71 7.70
C GLN A 357 -16.22 -5.21 8.00
N PRO A 358 -17.23 -6.11 7.96
CA PRO A 358 -18.58 -5.75 8.36
C PRO A 358 -18.64 -5.18 9.79
N GLY A 359 -19.19 -3.97 9.93
CA GLY A 359 -19.32 -3.26 11.21
C GLY A 359 -18.17 -2.33 11.56
N ASN A 360 -17.10 -2.31 10.76
CA ASN A 360 -15.93 -1.44 10.94
C ASN A 360 -15.85 -0.33 9.88
N GLU A 361 -16.89 -0.17 9.05
CA GLU A 361 -16.93 0.84 8.00
C GLU A 361 -16.79 2.26 8.59
N SER A 362 -15.94 3.07 7.96
CA SER A 362 -15.68 4.44 8.40
C SER A 362 -15.25 5.32 7.23
N THR A 363 -15.75 6.56 7.21
CA THR A 363 -15.34 7.62 6.28
C THR A 363 -14.42 8.66 6.93
N GLU A 364 -14.13 8.54 8.23
CA GLU A 364 -13.46 9.58 9.01
C GLU A 364 -12.11 10.01 8.42
N PHE A 365 -11.33 9.03 7.94
CA PHE A 365 -10.06 9.30 7.27
C PHE A 365 -10.26 10.11 5.98
N ASP A 366 -11.21 9.69 5.14
CA ASP A 366 -11.49 10.32 3.85
C ASP A 366 -12.05 11.74 4.04
N ASP A 367 -12.93 11.93 5.04
CA ASP A 367 -13.50 13.23 5.40
C ASP A 367 -12.42 14.19 5.92
N LYS A 368 -11.53 13.70 6.80
CA LYS A 368 -10.36 14.48 7.28
C LYS A 368 -9.42 14.85 6.14
N LEU A 369 -9.16 13.92 5.22
CA LEU A 369 -8.30 14.17 4.06
C LEU A 369 -8.92 15.17 3.09
N ALA A 370 -10.24 15.11 2.87
CA ALA A 370 -10.98 16.05 2.02
C ALA A 370 -11.02 17.47 2.60
N ALA A 371 -11.08 17.60 3.93
CA ALA A 371 -11.06 18.89 4.62
C ALA A 371 -9.64 19.48 4.80
N ALA A 372 -8.59 18.71 4.55
CA ALA A 372 -7.21 19.13 4.79
C ALA A 372 -6.71 20.14 3.76
N ASP A 373 -6.01 21.18 4.21
CA ASP A 373 -5.16 22.01 3.35
C ASP A 373 -3.89 21.21 3.00
N LEU A 374 -3.74 20.85 1.73
CA LEU A 374 -2.62 20.05 1.22
C LEU A 374 -1.66 20.93 0.41
N PRO A 375 -0.34 20.69 0.48
CA PRO A 375 0.62 21.51 -0.24
C PRO A 375 0.55 21.15 -1.74
N PRO A 376 0.65 22.13 -2.65
CA PRO A 376 0.76 21.83 -4.07
C PRO A 376 2.05 21.02 -4.35
N MET A 377 2.07 20.31 -5.47
CA MET A 377 3.31 19.71 -5.96
C MET A 377 4.37 20.77 -6.22
N VAL A 378 5.63 20.44 -5.94
CA VAL A 378 6.74 21.38 -6.03
C VAL A 378 7.14 21.62 -7.48
N HIS A 379 7.35 22.88 -7.83
CA HIS A 379 7.92 23.31 -9.12
C HIS A 379 9.45 23.43 -9.02
N PRO A 380 10.20 23.31 -10.14
CA PRO A 380 11.62 23.65 -10.16
C PRO A 380 11.87 25.10 -9.73
N VAL A 381 12.99 25.36 -9.05
CA VAL A 381 13.38 26.72 -8.65
C VAL A 381 13.57 27.65 -9.86
N LEU A 382 13.91 27.08 -11.02
CA LEU A 382 14.09 27.79 -12.30
C LEU A 382 12.81 27.90 -13.15
N ALA A 383 11.65 27.48 -12.62
CA ALA A 383 10.39 27.57 -13.35
C ALA A 383 10.11 29.03 -13.80
N PRO A 384 9.75 29.30 -15.06
CA PRO A 384 9.45 30.66 -15.51
C PRO A 384 8.25 31.28 -14.79
N GLY A 385 8.21 32.61 -14.78
CA GLY A 385 7.04 33.37 -14.35
C GLY A 385 6.77 33.32 -12.84
N ALA A 386 5.49 33.31 -12.47
CA ALA A 386 5.06 33.37 -11.07
C ALA A 386 5.44 32.13 -10.23
N PRO A 387 5.35 30.88 -10.74
CA PRO A 387 5.76 29.69 -10.00
C PRO A 387 7.21 29.74 -9.50
N GLY A 388 8.21 29.91 -10.37
CA GLY A 388 9.61 29.95 -9.91
C GLY A 388 9.92 31.16 -9.06
N ARG A 389 9.31 32.33 -9.31
CA ARG A 389 9.43 33.47 -8.38
C ARG A 389 8.94 33.11 -6.97
N ARG A 390 7.84 32.37 -6.83
CA ARG A 390 7.35 31.91 -5.51
C ARG A 390 8.32 30.92 -4.88
N GLU A 391 8.85 29.97 -5.66
CA GLU A 391 9.86 29.01 -5.19
C GLU A 391 11.09 29.75 -4.65
N VAL A 392 11.73 30.60 -5.47
CA VAL A 392 12.89 31.42 -5.09
C VAL A 392 12.63 32.24 -3.83
N MET A 393 11.49 32.95 -3.77
CA MET A 393 11.14 33.75 -2.60
C MET A 393 10.87 32.90 -1.35
N SER A 394 10.37 31.67 -1.50
CA SER A 394 10.26 30.72 -0.38
C SER A 394 11.65 30.33 0.14
N ARG A 395 12.60 30.04 -0.76
CA ARG A 395 13.98 29.66 -0.39
C ARG A 395 14.74 30.79 0.27
N LEU A 396 14.68 32.01 -0.27
CA LEU A 396 15.33 33.18 0.33
C LEU A 396 14.82 33.45 1.75
N ARG A 397 13.52 33.28 1.98
CA ARG A 397 12.93 33.40 3.33
C ARG A 397 13.47 32.32 4.26
N TRP A 398 13.50 31.06 3.82
CA TRP A 398 14.04 29.96 4.61
C TRP A 398 15.52 30.14 4.94
N LEU A 399 16.36 30.56 3.98
CA LEU A 399 17.78 30.84 4.20
C LEU A 399 18.00 31.99 5.19
N ARG A 400 17.21 33.07 5.09
CA ARG A 400 17.31 34.22 6.01
C ARG A 400 16.90 33.87 7.44
N GLN A 401 15.90 33.00 7.60
CA GLN A 401 15.27 32.74 8.90
C GLN A 401 15.73 31.43 9.55
N GLY A 402 16.39 30.55 8.77
CA GLY A 402 16.88 29.25 9.20
C GLY A 402 15.78 28.28 9.66
N LYS A 403 16.18 27.18 10.30
CA LYS A 403 15.26 26.14 10.84
C LYS A 403 14.23 26.68 11.83
N ALA A 404 14.46 27.85 12.42
CA ALA A 404 13.51 28.49 13.34
C ALA A 404 12.18 28.84 12.66
N ILE A 405 12.17 29.05 11.34
CA ILE A 405 10.91 29.29 10.62
C ILE A 405 10.03 28.05 10.60
N ASP A 406 10.60 26.85 10.51
CA ASP A 406 9.81 25.61 10.42
C ASP A 406 9.00 25.36 11.69
N ALA A 407 9.50 25.81 12.85
CA ALA A 407 8.76 25.80 14.12
C ALA A 407 7.68 26.89 14.23
N LYS A 408 7.81 27.99 13.47
CA LYS A 408 6.88 29.12 13.46
C LYS A 408 5.94 29.12 12.25
N ARG A 409 6.05 28.14 11.35
CA ARG A 409 5.18 28.00 10.17
C ARG A 409 3.74 27.82 10.64
N THR A 410 2.86 28.69 10.17
CA THR A 410 1.41 28.58 10.43
C THR A 410 0.74 27.52 9.54
N LYS A 411 1.35 27.22 8.39
CA LYS A 411 0.92 26.17 7.45
C LYS A 411 2.05 25.21 7.14
N PHE A 412 1.70 23.92 7.02
CA PHE A 412 2.60 22.84 6.61
C PHE A 412 3.86 22.68 7.48
N ALA A 413 3.75 23.05 8.76
CA ALA A 413 4.79 22.83 9.75
C ALA A 413 4.91 21.34 10.08
N PHE A 414 6.15 20.87 10.26
CA PHE A 414 6.36 19.53 10.79
C PHE A 414 6.04 19.51 12.28
N LYS A 415 5.15 18.60 12.70
CA LYS A 415 4.84 18.38 14.11
C LYS A 415 5.60 17.15 14.59
N TYR A 416 6.38 17.35 15.64
CA TYR A 416 7.19 16.29 16.25
C TYR A 416 6.40 15.34 17.13
N ASP A 417 5.30 15.84 17.69
CA ASP A 417 4.56 15.10 18.66
C ASP A 417 3.89 13.88 18.01
N LEU A 418 3.84 12.81 18.78
CA LEU A 418 2.91 11.70 18.57
C LEU A 418 1.70 12.03 19.43
N PRO A 419 0.79 12.93 18.99
CA PRO A 419 -0.43 13.19 19.75
C PRO A 419 -1.19 11.87 19.83
N HIS A 420 -1.60 11.51 21.03
CA HIS A 420 -2.43 10.35 21.29
C HIS A 420 -3.42 10.75 22.38
N THR A 421 -4.62 10.17 22.32
CA THR A 421 -5.52 10.13 23.46
C THR A 421 -4.91 9.17 24.48
N PRO A 422 -4.60 9.61 25.72
CA PRO A 422 -4.02 8.74 26.73
C PRO A 422 -4.88 7.49 26.90
N LYS A 423 -4.25 6.31 26.97
CA LYS A 423 -4.97 5.08 27.27
C LYS A 423 -5.77 5.28 28.55
N SER A 424 -7.04 4.86 28.51
CA SER A 424 -7.79 4.72 29.76
C SER A 424 -7.01 3.78 30.68
N PRO A 425 -6.95 4.06 32.00
CA PRO A 425 -6.28 3.17 32.94
C PRO A 425 -6.79 1.74 32.73
N PRO A 426 -5.92 0.72 32.89
CA PRO A 426 -6.28 -0.66 32.61
C PRO A 426 -7.58 -1.00 33.34
N PRO A 427 -8.52 -1.68 32.66
CA PRO A 427 -9.79 -2.01 33.27
C PRO A 427 -9.52 -2.79 34.56
N SER A 428 -10.24 -2.40 35.61
CA SER A 428 -10.28 -3.11 36.88
C SER A 428 -10.53 -4.60 36.65
N ALA A 429 -10.17 -5.44 37.62
CA ALA A 429 -10.45 -6.89 37.55
C ALA A 429 -11.92 -7.20 37.24
N ILE A 430 -12.82 -6.29 37.61
CA ILE A 430 -14.26 -6.35 37.35
C ILE A 430 -14.57 -6.11 35.88
N GLU A 431 -14.00 -5.08 35.26
CA GLU A 431 -14.22 -4.77 33.84
C GLU A 431 -13.64 -5.84 32.92
N LYS A 432 -12.49 -6.44 33.26
CA LYS A 432 -11.97 -7.63 32.56
C LYS A 432 -12.94 -8.82 32.64
N LYS A 433 -13.54 -9.03 33.82
CA LYS A 433 -14.53 -10.10 34.03
C LYS A 433 -15.81 -9.83 33.23
N ILE A 434 -16.26 -8.58 33.16
CA ILE A 434 -17.42 -8.17 32.36
C ILE A 434 -17.16 -8.45 30.87
N SER A 435 -16.01 -8.01 30.34
CA SER A 435 -15.66 -8.24 28.93
C SER A 435 -15.54 -9.73 28.58
N SER A 436 -14.97 -10.56 29.48
CA SER A 436 -14.95 -12.02 29.33
C SER A 436 -16.36 -12.61 29.26
N LEU A 437 -17.24 -12.19 30.17
CA LEU A 437 -18.63 -12.66 30.22
C LEU A 437 -19.44 -12.20 29.00
N GLU A 438 -19.17 -11.01 28.48
CA GLU A 438 -19.79 -10.51 27.25
C GLU A 438 -19.38 -11.34 26.03
N LYS A 439 -18.10 -11.72 25.94
CA LYS A 439 -17.61 -12.61 24.87
C LYS A 439 -18.25 -13.99 24.96
N GLU A 440 -18.27 -14.59 26.15
CA GLU A 440 -18.93 -15.88 26.41
C GLU A 440 -20.43 -15.81 26.08
N LEU A 441 -21.11 -14.71 26.44
CA LEU A 441 -22.52 -14.51 26.13
C LEU A 441 -22.76 -14.41 24.62
N LYS A 442 -21.88 -13.73 23.87
CA LYS A 442 -21.96 -13.62 22.42
C LYS A 442 -21.79 -14.98 21.75
N GLU A 443 -20.82 -15.77 22.20
CA GLU A 443 -20.59 -17.14 21.72
C GLU A 443 -21.78 -18.05 22.02
N ALA A 444 -22.31 -18.01 23.26
CA ALA A 444 -23.47 -18.79 23.65
C ALA A 444 -24.72 -18.43 22.82
N ARG A 445 -24.96 -17.13 22.55
CA ARG A 445 -26.05 -16.67 21.68
C ARG A 445 -25.91 -17.21 20.26
N SER A 446 -24.69 -17.22 19.71
CA SER A 446 -24.41 -17.77 18.38
C SER A 446 -24.71 -19.27 18.33
N GLN A 447 -24.28 -20.03 19.34
CA GLN A 447 -24.58 -21.46 19.47
C GLN A 447 -26.09 -21.73 19.59
N LEU A 448 -26.81 -20.93 20.39
CA LEU A 448 -28.25 -21.06 20.55
C LEU A 448 -29.00 -20.82 19.24
N ALA A 449 -28.57 -19.81 18.46
CA ALA A 449 -29.14 -19.52 17.15
C ALA A 449 -28.88 -20.66 16.14
N ALA A 450 -27.70 -21.28 16.20
CA ALA A 450 -27.38 -22.46 15.39
C ALA A 450 -28.27 -23.66 15.76
N GLN A 451 -28.46 -23.92 17.07
CA GLN A 451 -29.34 -24.99 17.56
C GLN A 451 -30.81 -24.75 17.18
N ALA A 452 -31.30 -23.51 17.27
CA ALA A 452 -32.66 -23.17 16.86
C ALA A 452 -32.91 -23.49 15.37
N LYS A 453 -31.95 -23.20 14.49
CA LYS A 453 -32.02 -23.57 13.07
C LYS A 453 -32.05 -25.08 12.85
N ILE A 454 -31.34 -25.85 13.68
CA ILE A 454 -31.35 -27.33 13.62
C ILE A 454 -32.73 -27.87 14.04
N LEU A 455 -33.28 -27.37 15.15
CA LEU A 455 -34.61 -27.76 15.64
C LEU A 455 -35.71 -27.45 14.63
N ASP A 456 -35.67 -26.29 13.97
CA ASP A 456 -36.65 -25.92 12.95
C ASP A 456 -36.59 -26.85 11.71
N ARG A 457 -35.37 -27.24 11.30
CA ARG A 457 -35.18 -28.26 10.25
C ARG A 457 -35.73 -29.62 10.67
N GLN A 458 -35.50 -30.04 11.92
CA GLN A 458 -36.02 -31.31 12.44
C GLN A 458 -37.56 -31.30 12.54
N ALA A 459 -38.16 -30.22 13.02
CA ALA A 459 -39.61 -30.06 13.09
C ALA A 459 -40.25 -30.12 11.68
N THR A 460 -39.61 -29.48 10.70
CA THR A 460 -40.03 -29.54 9.29
C THR A 460 -39.93 -30.96 8.73
N ALA A 461 -38.85 -31.69 9.04
CA ALA A 461 -38.67 -33.08 8.63
C ALA A 461 -39.72 -34.01 9.26
N LEU A 462 -40.04 -33.84 10.55
CA LEU A 462 -41.09 -34.60 11.24
C LEU A 462 -42.47 -34.35 10.63
N LYS A 463 -42.83 -33.09 10.32
CA LYS A 463 -44.08 -32.77 9.62
C LYS A 463 -44.16 -33.46 8.25
N ARG A 464 -43.05 -33.51 7.49
CA ARG A 464 -43.00 -34.23 6.20
C ARG A 464 -43.17 -35.75 6.35
N LEU A 465 -42.57 -36.33 7.40
CA LEU A 465 -42.71 -37.75 7.73
C LEU A 465 -44.15 -38.10 8.10
N ASP A 466 -44.81 -37.27 8.90
CA ASP A 466 -46.20 -37.47 9.31
C ASP A 466 -47.16 -37.44 8.12
N VAL A 467 -47.01 -36.44 7.22
CA VAL A 467 -47.76 -36.38 5.96
C VAL A 467 -47.51 -37.61 5.07
N SER A 468 -46.25 -38.06 4.97
CA SER A 468 -45.89 -39.26 4.20
C SER A 468 -46.53 -40.53 4.79
N LEU A 469 -46.52 -40.69 6.11
CA LEU A 469 -47.15 -41.81 6.81
C LEU A 469 -48.67 -41.81 6.62
N PHE A 470 -49.31 -40.64 6.72
CA PHE A 470 -50.74 -40.48 6.47
C PHE A 470 -51.12 -40.87 5.04
N VAL A 471 -50.36 -40.41 4.04
CA VAL A 471 -50.58 -40.77 2.63
C VAL A 471 -50.37 -42.26 2.38
N ARG A 472 -49.32 -42.86 2.96
CA ARG A 472 -49.05 -44.31 2.86
C ARG A 472 -50.15 -45.14 3.53
N GLY A 473 -50.61 -44.72 4.71
CA GLY A 473 -51.72 -45.36 5.43
C GLY A 473 -53.02 -45.33 4.62
N ARG A 474 -53.37 -44.18 4.03
CA ARG A 474 -54.56 -44.04 3.17
C ARG A 474 -54.47 -44.89 1.90
N ARG A 475 -53.29 -44.96 1.27
CA ARG A 475 -53.05 -45.86 0.12
C ARG A 475 -53.17 -47.33 0.50
N TRP A 476 -52.64 -47.73 1.66
CA TRP A 476 -52.75 -49.10 2.16
C TRP A 476 -54.20 -49.48 2.47
N ALA A 477 -54.95 -48.61 3.14
CA ALA A 477 -56.37 -48.80 3.42
C ALA A 477 -57.21 -48.95 2.14
N ASN A 478 -56.96 -48.10 1.12
CA ASN A 478 -57.62 -48.23 -0.18
C ASN A 478 -57.26 -49.54 -0.91
N ARG A 479 -56.01 -50.02 -0.76
CA ARG A 479 -55.55 -51.29 -1.35
C ARG A 479 -56.19 -52.50 -0.66
N MET A 480 -56.36 -52.43 0.66
CA MET A 480 -57.06 -53.45 1.46
C MET A 480 -58.57 -53.46 1.13
N GLY A 481 -59.21 -52.29 1.04
CA GLY A 481 -60.61 -52.17 0.63
C GLY A 481 -60.87 -52.78 -0.76
N ARG A 482 -60.00 -52.51 -1.74
CA ARG A 482 -60.08 -53.12 -3.08
C ARG A 482 -59.86 -54.64 -3.08
N LYS A 483 -59.02 -55.18 -2.19
CA LYS A 483 -58.84 -56.64 -2.04
C LYS A 483 -60.08 -57.30 -1.43
N VAL A 484 -60.76 -56.64 -0.50
CA VAL A 484 -62.00 -57.14 0.12
C VAL A 484 -63.15 -57.13 -0.90
N THR A 485 -63.31 -56.06 -1.69
CA THR A 485 -64.33 -55.99 -2.75
C THR A 485 -64.07 -56.99 -3.89
N ASN A 486 -62.81 -57.23 -4.27
CA ASN A 486 -62.48 -58.23 -5.28
C ASN A 486 -62.64 -59.68 -4.79
N ARG A 487 -62.58 -59.93 -3.47
CA ARG A 487 -62.92 -61.23 -2.89
C ARG A 487 -64.43 -61.46 -2.87
N ALA A 488 -65.22 -60.43 -2.61
CA ALA A 488 -66.69 -60.50 -2.65
C ALA A 488 -67.26 -60.64 -4.08
N ALA A 489 -66.56 -60.14 -5.10
CA ALA A 489 -66.97 -60.26 -6.50
C ALA A 489 -66.64 -61.62 -7.16
N ARG A 490 -65.79 -62.46 -6.53
CA ARG A 490 -65.45 -63.81 -7.02
C ARG A 490 -66.28 -64.93 -6.38
N SER A 491 -67.23 -64.58 -5.51
CA SER A 491 -68.12 -65.51 -4.81
C SER A 491 -69.59 -65.37 -5.23
N ARG A 492 -69.86 -64.96 -6.48
CA ARG A 492 -71.17 -65.02 -7.12
C ARG A 492 -71.07 -65.77 -8.43
#